data_AF-A0A1I3K7F8-F1
#
_entry.id   AF-A0A1I3K7F8-F1
#
_cell.length_a   1.000
_cell.length_b   1.000
_cell.length_c   1.000
_cell.angle_alpha   90.00
_cell.angle_beta   90.00
_cell.angle_gamma   90.00
#
_symmetry.space_group_name_H-M   'P 1'
#
loop_
_entity.id
_entity.type
_entity.pdbx_description
1 polymer ?
#
loop_
_entity_poly.entity_id
_entity_poly.type
_entity_poly.pdbx_seq_one_letter_code
_entity_poly.pdbx_strand_id
1 'polypeptide(L)'
;MAPSKNSSSSGRLILALDATLSGQPTWDLACSLQAEMFDAVGKKGGLSVQLVYFRGFGECRASRFVDDTTKLKELMTRIDCRGGQTQIDKVLSHALKENQHGKVDAVVYIGDAVEEDIDLLADKAGRLGMLGVPVFAFQEGHDRAAETALREIARLSKGGWFRFDSTSSAALAQLLSAVAVFATGGLEALEARGRDGDRLMLAYLRGGRP
;
A
#
# COMPACT_ATOMS: atom_id res chain seq x y z
N MET A 1 32.92 6.49 6.17
CA MET A 1 32.26 5.64 7.19
C MET A 1 30.81 5.47 6.77
N ALA A 2 30.40 4.26 6.39
CA ALA A 2 29.00 3.96 6.13
C ALA A 2 28.23 3.99 7.47
N PRO A 3 27.01 4.54 7.53
CA PRO A 3 26.22 4.47 8.74
C PRO A 3 25.88 2.99 8.99
N SER A 4 26.27 2.50 10.16
CA SER A 4 25.83 1.22 10.70
C SER A 4 24.29 1.24 10.78
N LYS A 5 23.62 0.35 10.01
CA LYS A 5 22.20 0.04 10.20
C LYS A 5 22.07 -0.60 11.58
N ASN A 6 21.65 0.16 12.58
CA ASN A 6 21.19 -0.40 13.85
C ASN A 6 20.04 -1.36 13.55
N SER A 7 20.24 -2.61 13.91
CA SER A 7 19.26 -3.67 13.97
C SER A 7 18.20 -3.36 15.04
N SER A 8 17.01 -2.87 14.66
CA SER A 8 15.75 -3.03 15.43
C SER A 8 14.52 -2.22 14.93
N SER A 9 14.60 -1.34 13.92
CA SER A 9 13.39 -0.63 13.49
C SER A 9 12.52 -1.51 12.59
N SER A 10 11.34 -1.88 13.09
CA SER A 10 10.28 -2.51 12.30
C SER A 10 9.92 -1.65 11.08
N GLY A 11 9.82 -2.23 9.89
CA GLY A 11 9.38 -1.55 8.69
C GLY A 11 7.94 -1.07 8.85
N ARG A 12 7.67 0.21 8.56
CA ARG A 12 6.35 0.83 8.73
C ARG A 12 5.62 0.92 7.40
N LEU A 13 4.55 0.14 7.28
CA LEU A 13 3.70 0.07 6.11
C LEU A 13 2.35 0.71 6.40
N ILE A 14 1.88 1.60 5.52
CA ILE A 14 0.48 2.05 5.53
C ILE A 14 -0.28 1.18 4.52
N LEU A 15 -1.30 0.46 4.97
CA LEU A 15 -2.24 -0.26 4.12
C LEU A 15 -3.53 0.56 4.02
N ALA A 16 -3.74 1.19 2.87
CA ALA A 16 -4.89 2.03 2.59
C ALA A 16 -5.90 1.32 1.68
N LEU A 17 -7.17 1.30 2.09
CA LEU A 17 -8.25 0.67 1.35
C LEU A 17 -9.41 1.63 1.10
N ASP A 18 -9.95 1.53 -0.11
CA ASP A 18 -11.28 2.05 -0.42
C ASP A 18 -12.35 1.19 0.26
N ALA A 19 -13.12 1.79 1.18
CA ALA A 19 -14.27 1.17 1.84
C ALA A 19 -15.59 1.80 1.37
N THR A 20 -15.65 2.29 0.13
CA THR A 20 -16.89 2.67 -0.52
C THR A 20 -17.72 1.44 -0.91
N LEU A 21 -19.02 1.60 -1.18
CA LEU A 21 -19.91 0.46 -1.49
C LEU A 21 -19.46 -0.33 -2.73
N SER A 22 -18.85 0.31 -3.73
CA SER A 22 -18.25 -0.38 -4.88
C SER A 22 -17.06 -1.25 -4.48
N GLY A 23 -16.30 -0.81 -3.48
CA GLY A 23 -15.10 -1.50 -2.97
C GLY A 23 -15.35 -2.73 -2.10
N GLN A 24 -16.60 -3.13 -1.82
CA GLN A 24 -16.90 -4.30 -0.96
C GLN A 24 -16.17 -5.59 -1.39
N PRO A 25 -16.14 -5.97 -2.70
CA PRO A 25 -15.39 -7.15 -3.14
C PRO A 25 -13.88 -7.04 -2.86
N THR A 26 -13.30 -5.87 -3.11
CA THR A 26 -11.89 -5.57 -2.80
C THR A 26 -11.62 -5.62 -1.30
N TRP A 27 -12.53 -5.11 -0.47
CA TRP A 27 -12.43 -5.16 0.98
C TRP A 27 -12.41 -6.60 1.52
N ASP A 28 -13.34 -7.43 1.06
CA ASP A 28 -13.43 -8.83 1.46
C ASP A 28 -12.18 -9.62 1.03
N LEU A 29 -11.69 -9.35 -0.19
CA LEU A 29 -10.46 -9.93 -0.68
C LEU A 29 -9.26 -9.53 0.18
N ALA A 30 -9.10 -8.25 0.48
CA ALA A 30 -7.99 -7.78 1.31
C ALA A 30 -8.06 -8.35 2.75
N CYS A 31 -9.26 -8.49 3.32
CA CYS A 31 -9.45 -9.18 4.60
C CYS A 31 -8.95 -10.62 4.57
N SER A 32 -9.10 -11.31 3.44
CA SER A 32 -8.63 -12.69 3.26
C SER A 32 -7.11 -12.78 3.07
N LEU A 33 -6.49 -11.76 2.46
CA LEU A 33 -5.08 -11.77 2.06
C LEU A 33 -4.12 -11.07 3.03
N GLN A 34 -4.62 -10.31 4.00
CA GLN A 34 -3.75 -9.49 4.87
C GLN A 34 -2.67 -10.29 5.62
N ALA A 35 -2.91 -11.57 5.91
CA ALA A 35 -1.96 -12.45 6.59
C ALA A 35 -0.66 -12.65 5.79
N GLU A 36 -0.75 -12.62 4.46
CA GLU A 36 0.37 -12.85 3.55
C GLU A 36 1.50 -11.83 3.73
N MET A 37 1.19 -10.61 4.17
CA MET A 37 2.21 -9.58 4.45
C MET A 37 3.05 -9.93 5.68
N PHE A 38 2.44 -10.45 6.74
CA PHE A 38 3.16 -10.81 7.98
C PHE A 38 3.90 -12.13 7.82
N ASP A 39 3.30 -13.09 7.13
CA ASP A 39 3.95 -14.39 6.84
C ASP A 39 5.19 -14.20 5.94
N ALA A 40 5.17 -13.20 5.05
CA ALA A 40 6.28 -12.84 4.17
C ALA A 40 7.57 -12.43 4.90
N VAL A 41 7.42 -11.64 5.96
CA VAL A 41 8.53 -11.08 6.74
C VAL A 41 8.98 -12.04 7.85
N GLY A 42 8.10 -12.98 8.22
CA GLY A 42 8.31 -13.95 9.29
C GLY A 42 8.44 -13.31 10.67
N LYS A 43 8.51 -14.14 11.71
CA LYS A 43 8.54 -13.67 13.12
C LYS A 43 9.74 -12.77 13.49
N LYS A 44 10.76 -12.69 12.63
CA LYS A 44 11.99 -11.91 12.85
C LYS A 44 12.06 -10.63 12.01
N GLY A 45 11.28 -10.52 10.93
CA GLY A 45 11.21 -9.31 10.12
C GLY A 45 10.17 -8.38 10.73
N GLY A 46 10.61 -7.46 11.59
CA GLY A 46 9.70 -6.50 12.21
C GLY A 46 8.94 -5.74 11.13
N LEU A 47 7.62 -5.97 11.02
CA LEU A 47 6.69 -5.23 10.20
C LEU A 47 5.64 -4.62 11.10
N SER A 48 5.34 -3.34 10.87
CA SER A 48 4.27 -2.62 11.54
C SER A 48 3.35 -2.04 10.48
N VAL A 49 2.09 -2.45 10.48
CA VAL A 49 1.08 -2.06 9.50
C VAL A 49 0.09 -1.09 10.14
N GLN A 50 -0.17 0.04 9.49
CA GLN A 50 -1.28 0.93 9.84
C GLN A 50 -2.39 0.76 8.80
N LEU A 51 -3.59 0.40 9.26
CA LEU A 51 -4.77 0.37 8.41
C LEU A 51 -5.29 1.79 8.24
N VAL A 52 -5.43 2.23 7.00
CA VAL A 52 -6.13 3.45 6.63
C VAL A 52 -7.30 3.08 5.74
N TYR A 53 -8.45 3.70 5.95
CA TYR A 53 -9.58 3.53 5.05
C TYR A 53 -10.33 4.83 4.90
N PHE A 54 -11.05 4.96 3.80
CA PHE A 54 -12.05 5.99 3.64
C PHE A 54 -13.37 5.42 3.15
N ARG A 55 -14.46 6.13 3.46
CA ARG A 55 -15.82 5.83 3.00
C ARG A 55 -16.71 7.06 3.15
N GLY A 56 -17.94 6.98 2.64
CA GLY A 56 -18.89 8.08 2.81
C GLY A 56 -18.43 9.39 2.15
N PHE A 57 -18.95 10.50 2.66
CA PHE A 57 -18.67 11.86 2.16
C PHE A 57 -17.70 12.61 3.09
N GLY A 58 -16.57 11.99 3.41
CA GLY A 58 -15.52 12.65 4.18
C GLY A 58 -14.89 11.85 5.33
N GLU A 59 -15.34 10.62 5.58
CA GLU A 59 -14.73 9.76 6.60
C GLU A 59 -13.44 9.15 6.04
N CYS A 60 -12.30 9.53 6.62
CA CYS A 60 -11.02 8.86 6.43
C CYS A 60 -10.41 8.61 7.82
N ARG A 61 -10.10 7.36 8.13
CA ARG A 61 -9.63 6.93 9.47
C ARG A 61 -8.35 6.14 9.34
N ALA A 62 -7.51 6.24 10.36
CA ALA A 62 -6.28 5.49 10.49
C ALA A 62 -6.27 4.77 11.85
N SER A 63 -5.84 3.52 11.86
CA SER A 63 -5.57 2.79 13.10
C SER A 63 -4.24 3.23 13.73
N ARG A 64 -3.90 2.68 14.90
CA ARG A 64 -2.50 2.58 15.32
C ARG A 64 -1.76 1.59 14.39
N PHE A 65 -0.44 1.70 14.35
CA PHE A 65 0.40 0.65 13.78
C PHE A 65 0.24 -0.64 14.60
N VAL A 66 0.07 -1.78 13.93
CA VAL A 66 0.00 -3.11 14.52
C VAL A 66 1.08 -4.00 13.94
N ASP A 67 1.62 -4.87 14.77
CA ASP A 67 2.74 -5.77 14.50
C ASP A 67 2.31 -7.23 14.36
N ASP A 68 1.00 -7.48 14.34
CA ASP A 68 0.43 -8.82 14.36
C ASP A 68 -0.81 -8.91 13.45
N THR A 69 -0.86 -10.01 12.69
CA THR A 69 -1.92 -10.38 11.75
C THR A 69 -3.30 -10.42 12.40
N THR A 70 -3.41 -10.92 13.63
CA THR A 70 -4.70 -11.05 14.34
C THR A 70 -5.28 -9.67 14.64
N LYS A 71 -4.44 -8.74 15.13
CA LYS A 71 -4.86 -7.35 15.38
C LYS A 71 -5.30 -6.65 14.10
N LEU A 72 -4.58 -6.83 12.99
CA LEU A 72 -4.98 -6.23 11.71
C LEU A 72 -6.32 -6.78 11.23
N LYS A 73 -6.49 -8.11 11.27
CA LYS A 73 -7.76 -8.78 10.94
C LYS A 73 -8.92 -8.25 11.77
N GLU A 74 -8.76 -8.14 13.09
CA GLU A 74 -9.78 -7.62 13.99
C GLU A 74 -10.18 -6.17 13.70
N LEU A 75 -9.27 -5.34 13.19
CA LEU A 75 -9.59 -3.98 12.77
C LEU A 75 -10.41 -4.01 11.48
N MET A 76 -9.98 -4.80 10.50
CA MET A 76 -10.64 -4.88 9.19
C MET A 76 -12.06 -5.46 9.28
N THR A 77 -12.30 -6.46 10.14
CA THR A 77 -13.64 -7.08 10.27
C THR A 77 -14.70 -6.18 10.91
N ARG A 78 -14.32 -5.05 11.52
CA ARG A 78 -15.25 -4.12 12.16
C ARG A 78 -15.71 -2.99 11.24
N ILE A 79 -15.17 -2.91 10.03
CA ILE A 79 -15.42 -1.80 9.09
C ILE A 79 -16.38 -2.30 8.02
N ASP A 80 -17.52 -1.62 7.91
CA ASP A 80 -18.52 -1.80 6.86
C ASP A 80 -18.26 -0.83 5.68
N CYS A 81 -18.43 -1.32 4.45
CA CYS A 81 -18.36 -0.45 3.28
C CYS A 81 -19.61 0.45 3.17
N ARG A 82 -19.43 1.71 2.77
CA ARG A 82 -20.53 2.70 2.69
C ARG A 82 -20.45 3.53 1.41
N GLY A 83 -21.60 3.84 0.81
CA GLY A 83 -21.65 4.71 -0.38
C GLY A 83 -20.96 6.05 -0.09
N GLY A 84 -20.13 6.52 -1.03
CA GLY A 84 -19.26 7.66 -0.82
C GLY A 84 -18.43 7.99 -2.04
N GLN A 85 -17.42 8.84 -1.85
CA GLN A 85 -16.46 9.25 -2.88
C GLN A 85 -15.04 8.83 -2.48
N THR A 86 -14.16 8.72 -3.47
CA THR A 86 -12.72 8.53 -3.26
C THR A 86 -12.12 9.68 -2.43
N GLN A 87 -11.19 9.32 -1.56
CA GLN A 87 -10.51 10.25 -0.65
C GLN A 87 -9.00 9.92 -0.52
N ILE A 88 -8.37 9.55 -1.64
CA ILE A 88 -6.95 9.27 -1.79
C ILE A 88 -6.11 10.48 -1.35
N ASP A 89 -6.58 11.70 -1.56
CA ASP A 89 -5.94 12.92 -1.06
C ASP A 89 -5.66 12.85 0.45
N LYS A 90 -6.64 12.35 1.21
CA LYS A 90 -6.53 12.20 2.66
C LYS A 90 -5.56 11.09 3.04
N VAL A 91 -5.52 10.00 2.26
CA VAL A 91 -4.54 8.91 2.44
C VAL A 91 -3.12 9.44 2.24
N LEU A 92 -2.85 10.13 1.14
CA LEU A 92 -1.51 10.67 0.84
C LEU A 92 -1.12 11.75 1.85
N SER A 93 -2.05 12.61 2.25
CA SER A 93 -1.85 13.61 3.30
C SER A 93 -1.55 12.98 4.65
N HIS A 94 -2.22 11.87 4.98
CA HIS A 94 -1.96 11.11 6.20
C HIS A 94 -0.56 10.49 6.18
N ALA A 95 -0.17 9.86 5.07
CA ALA A 95 1.18 9.30 4.91
C ALA A 95 2.29 10.35 5.07
N LEU A 96 2.09 11.56 4.51
CA LEU A 96 3.02 12.68 4.71
C LEU A 96 3.13 13.08 6.19
N LYS A 97 2.02 13.14 6.92
CA LYS A 97 2.00 13.48 8.35
C LYS A 97 2.62 12.38 9.20
N GLU A 98 2.31 11.11 8.94
CA GLU A 98 2.90 9.97 9.65
C GLU A 98 4.42 9.90 9.45
N ASN A 99 4.90 10.21 8.25
CA ASN A 99 6.33 10.23 7.95
C ASN A 99 7.11 11.30 8.75
N GLN A 100 6.44 12.37 9.20
CA GLN A 100 7.04 13.38 10.08
C GLN A 100 7.24 12.86 11.51
N HIS A 101 6.41 11.92 11.97
CA HIS A 101 6.50 11.32 13.30
C HIS A 101 7.49 10.15 13.36
N GLY A 102 7.79 9.55 12.20
CA GLY A 102 8.81 8.55 12.01
C GLY A 102 8.76 8.05 10.57
N LYS A 103 9.81 7.42 10.08
CA LYS A 103 9.84 6.93 8.69
C LYS A 103 8.66 5.99 8.40
N VAL A 104 7.98 6.23 7.28
CA VAL A 104 7.07 5.28 6.63
C VAL A 104 7.83 4.69 5.45
N ASP A 105 7.91 3.37 5.38
CA ASP A 105 8.73 2.68 4.38
C ASP A 105 7.99 2.42 3.07
N ALA A 106 6.66 2.31 3.12
CA ALA A 106 5.81 2.21 1.95
C ALA A 106 4.34 2.54 2.26
N VAL A 107 3.61 2.92 1.22
CA VAL A 107 2.14 2.97 1.23
C VAL A 107 1.63 1.95 0.22
N VAL A 108 0.68 1.11 0.64
CA VAL A 108 -0.15 0.31 -0.26
C VAL A 108 -1.49 1.01 -0.37
N TYR A 109 -1.98 1.20 -1.58
CA TYR A 109 -3.35 1.65 -1.84
C TYR A 109 -4.07 0.59 -2.67
N ILE A 110 -5.28 0.20 -2.27
CA ILE A 110 -6.14 -0.73 -3.01
C ILE A 110 -7.50 -0.08 -3.24
N GLY A 111 -7.93 0.03 -4.50
CA GLY A 111 -9.21 0.62 -4.89
C GLY A 111 -9.52 0.44 -6.38
N ASP A 112 -10.74 0.78 -6.80
CA ASP A 112 -11.25 0.58 -8.16
C ASP A 112 -11.42 1.88 -8.95
N ALA A 113 -11.61 3.01 -8.26
CA ALA A 113 -11.92 4.30 -8.84
C ALA A 113 -11.01 5.44 -8.35
N VAL A 114 -10.99 6.54 -9.11
CA VAL A 114 -10.42 7.83 -8.71
C VAL A 114 -11.32 8.93 -9.27
N GLU A 115 -12.04 9.65 -8.40
CA GLU A 115 -12.86 10.81 -8.78
C GLU A 115 -12.22 12.16 -8.41
N GLU A 116 -11.10 12.12 -7.71
CA GLU A 116 -10.36 13.30 -7.23
C GLU A 116 -9.49 13.94 -8.33
N ASP A 117 -9.13 15.21 -8.12
CA ASP A 117 -8.24 15.95 -9.03
C ASP A 117 -6.82 15.34 -9.02
N ILE A 118 -6.41 14.84 -10.18
CA ILE A 118 -5.13 14.14 -10.38
C ILE A 118 -3.94 15.06 -10.06
N ASP A 119 -4.02 16.37 -10.36
CA ASP A 119 -2.92 17.30 -10.10
C ASP A 119 -2.67 17.46 -8.60
N LEU A 120 -3.74 17.46 -7.79
CA LEU A 120 -3.66 17.54 -6.33
C LEU A 120 -3.09 16.25 -5.72
N LEU A 121 -3.42 15.09 -6.29
CA LEU A 121 -2.85 13.80 -5.89
C LEU A 121 -1.37 13.70 -6.30
N ALA A 122 -1.03 14.17 -7.50
CA ALA A 122 0.32 14.19 -8.06
C ALA A 122 1.29 15.02 -7.20
N ASP A 123 0.88 16.21 -6.72
CA ASP A 123 1.69 17.01 -5.79
C ASP A 123 2.10 16.21 -4.55
N LYS A 124 1.13 15.54 -3.91
CA LYS A 124 1.38 14.78 -2.68
C LYS A 124 2.22 13.53 -2.94
N ALA A 125 1.96 12.83 -4.05
CA ALA A 125 2.78 11.70 -4.48
C ALA A 125 4.23 12.11 -4.76
N GLY A 126 4.46 13.25 -5.41
CA GLY A 126 5.80 13.80 -5.64
C GLY A 126 6.52 14.11 -4.33
N ARG A 127 5.82 14.70 -3.35
CA ARG A 127 6.36 14.95 -2.01
C ARG A 127 6.73 13.66 -1.27
N LEU A 128 5.90 12.62 -1.35
CA LEU A 128 6.22 11.30 -0.81
C LEU A 128 7.47 10.71 -1.50
N GLY A 129 7.61 10.86 -2.82
CA GLY A 129 8.78 10.41 -3.58
C GLY A 129 10.09 11.13 -3.22
N MET A 130 10.02 12.41 -2.83
CA MET A 130 11.15 13.16 -2.28
C MET A 130 11.55 12.66 -0.88
N LEU A 131 10.58 12.19 -0.09
CA LEU A 131 10.78 11.65 1.24
C LEU A 131 11.17 10.15 1.23
N GLY A 132 11.21 9.51 0.06
CA GLY A 132 11.53 8.10 -0.09
C GLY A 132 10.41 7.17 0.39
N VAL A 133 9.15 7.61 0.27
CA VAL A 133 7.95 6.83 0.62
C VAL A 133 7.22 6.41 -0.67
N PRO A 134 7.51 5.22 -1.22
CA PRO A 134 6.86 4.74 -2.43
C PRO A 134 5.40 4.35 -2.19
N VAL A 135 4.54 4.65 -3.17
CA VAL A 135 3.14 4.20 -3.21
C VAL A 135 3.00 3.04 -4.18
N PHE A 136 2.59 1.88 -3.65
CA PHE A 136 2.20 0.71 -4.42
C PHE A 136 0.68 0.70 -4.58
N ALA A 137 0.20 1.09 -5.76
CA ALA A 137 -1.21 1.18 -6.07
C ALA A 137 -1.71 -0.10 -6.75
N PHE A 138 -2.75 -0.70 -6.19
CA PHE A 138 -3.42 -1.89 -6.68
C PHE A 138 -4.81 -1.50 -7.15
N GLN A 139 -5.02 -1.53 -8.45
CA GLN A 139 -6.29 -1.19 -9.06
C GLN A 139 -7.13 -2.43 -9.31
N GLU A 140 -8.34 -2.47 -8.77
CA GLU A 140 -9.37 -3.42 -9.19
C GLU A 140 -10.02 -2.93 -10.50
N GLY A 141 -10.15 -3.82 -11.49
CA GLY A 141 -10.91 -3.52 -12.71
C GLY A 141 -10.16 -2.68 -13.74
N HIS A 142 -10.92 -2.02 -14.63
CA HIS A 142 -10.43 -1.46 -15.88
C HIS A 142 -10.77 0.02 -16.11
N ASP A 143 -11.12 0.74 -15.04
CA ASP A 143 -11.36 2.18 -15.15
C ASP A 143 -10.08 2.90 -15.63
N ARG A 144 -10.18 3.59 -16.76
CA ARG A 144 -9.04 4.25 -17.41
C ARG A 144 -8.62 5.54 -16.70
N ALA A 145 -9.55 6.25 -16.08
CA ALA A 145 -9.25 7.45 -15.31
C ALA A 145 -8.48 7.07 -14.05
N ALA A 146 -8.95 6.03 -13.34
CA ALA A 146 -8.25 5.46 -12.20
C ALA A 146 -6.87 4.93 -12.58
N GLU A 147 -6.74 4.20 -13.71
CA GLU A 147 -5.43 3.74 -14.18
C GLU A 147 -4.46 4.90 -14.40
N THR A 148 -4.92 5.98 -15.05
CA THR A 148 -4.10 7.16 -15.33
C THR A 148 -3.62 7.82 -14.04
N ALA A 149 -4.53 8.06 -13.09
CA ALA A 149 -4.22 8.70 -11.82
C ALA A 149 -3.29 7.84 -10.95
N LEU A 150 -3.59 6.55 -10.79
CA LEU A 150 -2.83 5.64 -9.93
C LEU A 150 -1.44 5.34 -10.48
N ARG A 151 -1.28 5.24 -11.81
CA ARG A 151 0.06 5.15 -12.44
C ARG A 151 0.88 6.40 -12.17
N GLU A 152 0.26 7.59 -12.21
CA GLU A 152 0.98 8.84 -11.98
C GLU A 152 1.41 8.99 -10.51
N ILE A 153 0.53 8.62 -9.56
CA ILE A 153 0.86 8.52 -8.13
C ILE A 153 2.04 7.58 -7.90
N ALA A 154 1.98 6.36 -8.47
CA ALA A 154 3.04 5.38 -8.34
C ALA A 154 4.37 5.90 -8.93
N ARG A 155 4.34 6.50 -10.12
CA ARG A 155 5.52 7.06 -10.78
C ARG A 155 6.17 8.17 -9.97
N LEU A 156 5.38 9.14 -9.50
CA LEU A 156 5.89 10.30 -8.75
C LEU A 156 6.42 9.93 -7.37
N SER A 157 5.79 8.96 -6.71
CA SER A 157 6.25 8.44 -5.42
C SER A 157 7.42 7.44 -5.54
N LYS A 158 7.81 7.03 -6.75
CA LYS A 158 8.79 5.96 -7.03
C LYS A 158 8.35 4.58 -6.54
N GLY A 159 7.05 4.32 -6.54
CA GLY A 159 6.46 3.02 -6.25
C GLY A 159 6.09 2.24 -7.51
N GLY A 160 4.97 1.52 -7.46
CA GLY A 160 4.50 0.66 -8.55
C GLY A 160 2.98 0.65 -8.68
N TRP A 161 2.48 0.47 -9.90
CA TRP A 161 1.05 0.29 -10.16
C TRP A 161 0.81 -1.12 -10.68
N PHE A 162 -0.24 -1.76 -10.16
CA PHE A 162 -0.63 -3.11 -10.53
C PHE A 162 -2.13 -3.16 -10.73
N ARG A 163 -2.56 -3.79 -11.80
CA ARG A 163 -3.97 -4.20 -11.94
C ARG A 163 -4.15 -5.58 -11.34
N PHE A 164 -5.28 -5.77 -10.67
CA PHE A 164 -5.78 -7.09 -10.31
C PHE A 164 -7.28 -7.17 -10.61
N ASP A 165 -7.78 -8.38 -10.70
CA ASP A 165 -9.19 -8.72 -10.69
C ASP A 165 -9.46 -9.80 -9.63
N SER A 166 -10.75 -10.08 -9.38
CA SER A 166 -11.18 -11.09 -8.41
C SER A 166 -10.72 -12.52 -8.73
N THR A 167 -10.30 -12.80 -9.97
CA THR A 167 -9.72 -14.09 -10.38
C THR A 167 -8.22 -14.20 -10.10
N SER A 168 -7.57 -13.07 -9.81
CA SER A 168 -6.12 -12.94 -9.61
C SER A 168 -5.70 -12.69 -8.15
N SER A 169 -6.52 -13.11 -7.17
CA SER A 169 -6.25 -12.98 -5.73
C SER A 169 -4.84 -13.46 -5.32
N ALA A 170 -4.36 -14.55 -5.93
CA ALA A 170 -3.02 -15.07 -5.70
C ALA A 170 -1.90 -14.09 -6.13
N ALA A 171 -2.12 -13.32 -7.20
CA ALA A 171 -1.16 -12.30 -7.64
C ALA A 171 -1.13 -11.12 -6.67
N LEU A 172 -2.30 -10.66 -6.19
CA LEU A 172 -2.38 -9.63 -5.16
C LEU A 172 -1.68 -10.08 -3.87
N ALA A 173 -1.89 -11.32 -3.44
CA ALA A 173 -1.21 -11.92 -2.28
C ALA A 173 0.33 -11.87 -2.42
N GLN A 174 0.84 -12.31 -3.58
CA GLN A 174 2.28 -12.28 -3.86
C GLN A 174 2.86 -10.86 -3.85
N LEU A 175 2.10 -9.88 -4.34
CA LEU A 175 2.55 -8.49 -4.38
C LEU A 175 2.50 -7.83 -3.00
N LEU A 176 1.45 -8.06 -2.22
CA LEU A 176 1.39 -7.60 -0.83
C LEU A 176 2.54 -8.21 0.00
N SER A 177 2.82 -9.49 -0.21
CA SER A 177 3.98 -10.18 0.36
C SER A 177 5.30 -9.50 -0.04
N ALA A 178 5.45 -9.10 -1.30
CA ALA A 178 6.63 -8.37 -1.78
C ALA A 178 6.73 -6.97 -1.15
N VAL A 179 5.64 -6.20 -1.06
CA VAL A 179 5.66 -4.88 -0.41
C VAL A 179 6.09 -5.00 1.04
N ALA A 180 5.63 -6.02 1.77
CA ALA A 180 6.03 -6.24 3.16
C ALA A 180 7.54 -6.52 3.31
N VAL A 181 8.12 -7.33 2.41
CA VAL A 181 9.58 -7.57 2.39
C VAL A 181 10.34 -6.32 2.01
N PHE A 182 9.83 -5.55 1.04
CA PHE A 182 10.40 -4.24 0.69
C PHE A 182 10.37 -3.26 1.87
N ALA A 183 9.25 -3.17 2.59
CA ALA A 183 9.10 -2.25 3.70
C ALA A 183 10.07 -2.55 4.87
N THR A 184 10.46 -3.82 5.03
CA THR A 184 11.34 -4.25 6.13
C THR A 184 12.82 -4.30 5.75
N GLY A 185 13.16 -4.46 4.45
CA GLY A 185 14.56 -4.64 4.03
C GLY A 185 14.95 -3.97 2.72
N GLY A 186 14.05 -3.25 2.06
CA GLY A 186 14.29 -2.54 0.80
C GLY A 186 14.50 -3.48 -0.40
N LEU A 187 15.14 -2.95 -1.44
CA LEU A 187 15.41 -3.68 -2.69
C LEU A 187 16.28 -4.93 -2.48
N GLU A 188 17.27 -4.85 -1.59
CA GLU A 188 18.18 -5.98 -1.27
C GLU A 188 17.40 -7.19 -0.73
N ALA A 189 16.35 -6.96 0.07
CA ALA A 189 15.53 -8.03 0.62
C ALA A 189 14.65 -8.69 -0.44
N LEU A 190 14.11 -7.91 -1.39
CA LEU A 190 13.39 -8.44 -2.55
C LEU A 190 14.32 -9.30 -3.42
N GLU A 191 15.53 -8.81 -3.69
CA GLU A 191 16.54 -9.52 -4.49
C GLU A 191 16.97 -10.83 -3.84
N ALA A 192 17.19 -10.81 -2.52
CA ALA A 192 17.58 -12.00 -1.76
C ALA A 192 16.46 -13.06 -1.71
N ARG A 193 15.19 -12.64 -1.62
CA ARG A 193 14.05 -13.55 -1.57
C ARG A 193 13.68 -14.11 -2.95
N GLY A 194 13.72 -13.27 -3.99
CA GLY A 194 13.71 -13.67 -5.39
C GLY A 194 12.45 -14.40 -5.89
N ARG A 195 11.30 -14.27 -5.23
CA ARG A 195 10.02 -14.85 -5.68
C ARG A 195 9.46 -14.08 -6.87
N ASP A 196 8.46 -14.64 -7.56
CA ASP A 196 7.87 -14.02 -8.76
C ASP A 196 7.30 -12.61 -8.47
N GLY A 197 6.58 -12.45 -7.37
CA GLY A 197 6.12 -11.13 -6.90
C GLY A 197 7.27 -10.14 -6.62
N ASP A 198 8.41 -10.62 -6.11
CA ASP A 198 9.59 -9.78 -5.85
C ASP A 198 10.22 -9.30 -7.16
N ARG A 199 10.36 -10.21 -8.14
CA ARG A 199 10.90 -9.89 -9.47
C ARG A 199 10.01 -8.90 -10.21
N LEU A 200 8.70 -9.09 -10.14
CA LEU A 200 7.73 -8.19 -10.74
C LEU A 200 7.81 -6.80 -10.09
N MET A 201 7.85 -6.74 -8.75
CA MET A 201 8.04 -5.48 -8.02
C MET A 201 9.36 -4.78 -8.36
N LEU A 202 10.46 -5.54 -8.41
CA LEU A 202 11.78 -5.01 -8.79
C LEU A 202 11.80 -4.44 -10.20
N ALA A 203 11.09 -5.07 -11.15
CA ALA A 203 10.97 -4.55 -12.50
C ALA A 203 10.35 -3.15 -12.49
N TYR A 204 9.22 -2.98 -11.79
CA TYR A 204 8.57 -1.67 -11.66
C TYR A 204 9.44 -0.62 -10.95
N LEU A 205 10.04 -0.98 -9.82
CA LEU A 205 10.85 -0.05 -9.02
C LEU A 205 12.12 0.40 -9.74
N ARG A 206 12.65 -0.42 -10.66
CA ARG A 206 13.82 -0.08 -11.49
C ARG A 206 13.45 0.67 -12.78
N GLY A 207 12.18 1.05 -12.96
CA GLY A 207 11.70 1.75 -14.15
C GLY A 207 11.46 0.82 -15.35
N GLY A 208 11.48 -0.50 -15.15
CA GLY A 208 11.04 -1.47 -16.13
C GLY A 208 9.51 -1.45 -16.23
N ARG A 209 8.99 -1.11 -17.40
CA ARG A 209 7.59 -1.42 -17.74
C ARG A 209 7.50 -2.94 -17.93
N PRO A 210 6.64 -3.68 -17.20
CA PRO A 210 6.23 -4.99 -17.70
C PRO A 210 5.31 -4.86 -18.92
#